data_AF-A0A6A5E9W3-F1
#
_entry.id   AF-A0A6A5E9W3-F1
#
_cell.length_a   1.000
_cell.length_b   1.000
_cell.length_c   1.000
_cell.angle_alpha   90.00
_cell.angle_beta   90.00
_cell.angle_gamma   90.00
#
_symmetry.space_group_name_H-M   'P 1'
#
loop_
_entity.id
_entity.type
_entity.pdbx_description
1 polymer ?
#
loop_
_entity_poly.entity_id
_entity_poly.type
_entity_poly.pdbx_seq_one_letter_code
_entity_poly.pdbx_strand_id
1 'polypeptide(L)'
;MSITGDLSQKNCTTLFSRLVTNYTDTYYFRIENRPSRATAVCDPLQITVKDSPPRPRIEISGDLKEKESVTISCSASTPCPHSPPKLTWNLQQDPPNNIEENPDQTFTTKIQKTITLSDTHDGFTISCSATYPVNEGREVKTAEERKTLNVSYAPKNTSVSISPSGLVSAGSWVNLTCSSRAKPPANFSWFKNSKDGDISVAEEVFYSFNVTNVTDIEDYYCVATNDLDNPEFGVDVYVTVKILGILTLYSTLIIFECWLRSRCCNKPVKDAGEEDYVNRVIEIQAS
;
A
#
# COMPACT_ATOMS: atom_id res chain seq x y z
N MET A 1 -12.02 38.48 33.26
CA MET A 1 -11.93 39.15 31.96
C MET A 1 -11.16 40.44 32.13
N SER A 2 -10.34 40.82 31.15
CA SER A 2 -9.61 42.10 31.16
C SER A 2 -9.55 42.67 29.75
N ILE A 3 -9.74 43.98 29.61
CA ILE A 3 -9.55 44.66 28.34
C ILE A 3 -8.03 44.84 28.15
N THR A 4 -7.49 44.29 27.07
CA THR A 4 -6.08 44.39 26.70
C THR A 4 -5.85 45.39 25.55
N GLY A 5 -6.91 45.75 24.83
CA GLY A 5 -6.88 46.76 23.78
C GLY A 5 -6.83 48.20 24.31
N ASP A 6 -6.28 49.11 23.51
CA ASP A 6 -6.31 50.55 23.76
C ASP A 6 -7.63 51.16 23.26
N LEU A 7 -8.53 51.51 24.18
CA LEU A 7 -9.82 52.10 23.88
C LEU A 7 -9.72 53.46 23.16
N SER A 8 -8.61 54.21 23.36
CA SER A 8 -8.39 55.48 22.66
C SER A 8 -8.19 55.28 21.15
N GLN A 9 -7.69 54.10 20.77
CA GLN A 9 -7.51 53.65 19.38
C GLN A 9 -8.70 52.85 18.86
N LYS A 10 -9.84 52.87 19.58
CA LYS A 10 -11.02 52.05 19.29
C LYS A 10 -10.74 50.53 19.34
N ASN A 11 -9.69 50.12 20.05
CA ASN A 11 -9.35 48.72 20.25
C ASN A 11 -9.92 48.24 21.59
N CYS A 12 -10.90 47.36 21.53
CA CYS A 12 -11.60 46.81 22.69
C CYS A 12 -11.31 45.32 22.91
N THR A 13 -10.17 44.82 22.42
CA THR A 13 -9.75 43.43 22.62
C THR A 13 -9.83 43.06 24.10
N THR A 14 -10.57 42.00 24.39
CA THR A 14 -10.87 41.55 25.75
C THR A 14 -10.40 40.11 25.93
N LEU A 15 -9.55 39.88 26.92
CA LEU A 15 -9.08 38.56 27.30
C LEU A 15 -10.02 37.94 28.32
N PHE A 16 -10.56 36.76 27.98
CA PHE A 16 -11.25 35.89 28.91
C PHE A 16 -10.28 34.83 29.43
N SER A 17 -10.20 34.69 30.76
CA SER A 17 -9.32 33.73 31.42
C SER A 17 -10.14 32.82 32.32
N ARG A 18 -9.69 31.57 32.48
CA ARG A 18 -10.36 30.56 33.33
C ARG A 18 -11.85 30.41 32.98
N LEU A 19 -12.11 30.25 31.68
CA LEU A 19 -13.47 30.03 31.17
C LEU A 19 -14.02 28.71 31.73
N VAL A 20 -15.26 28.75 32.17
CA VAL A 20 -16.05 27.61 32.67
C VAL A 20 -17.37 27.55 31.89
N THR A 21 -18.00 26.38 31.79
CA THR A 21 -19.17 26.17 30.92
C THR A 21 -20.37 27.08 31.24
N ASN A 22 -20.51 27.52 32.49
CA ASN A 22 -21.55 28.46 32.92
C ASN A 22 -21.33 29.91 32.43
N TYR A 23 -20.18 30.21 31.82
CA TYR A 23 -19.94 31.49 31.13
C TYR A 23 -20.49 31.47 29.69
N THR A 24 -21.20 30.42 29.30
CA THR A 24 -21.97 30.42 28.05
C THR A 24 -23.15 31.37 28.20
N ASP A 25 -23.09 32.53 27.54
CA ASP A 25 -24.12 33.55 27.61
C ASP A 25 -24.00 34.55 26.43
N THR A 26 -24.95 35.47 26.38
CA THR A 26 -24.98 36.62 25.49
C THR A 26 -24.27 37.81 26.14
N TYR A 27 -23.14 38.23 25.56
CA TYR A 27 -22.35 39.36 26.03
C TYR A 27 -22.66 40.62 25.24
N TYR A 28 -22.68 41.76 25.93
CA TYR A 28 -22.92 43.07 25.34
C TYR A 28 -21.73 43.98 25.61
N PHE A 29 -21.28 44.68 24.57
CA PHE A 29 -20.28 45.71 24.75
C PHE A 29 -20.92 46.98 25.32
N ARG A 30 -20.27 47.58 26.33
CA ARG A 30 -20.75 48.77 27.02
C ARG A 30 -19.61 49.72 27.33
N ILE A 31 -19.80 50.99 27.00
CA ILE A 31 -18.91 52.10 27.36
C ILE A 31 -19.57 52.91 28.47
N GLU A 32 -18.81 53.21 29.53
CA GLU A 32 -19.26 54.03 30.66
C GLU A 32 -18.25 55.17 30.89
N ASN A 33 -18.72 56.42 30.75
CA ASN A 33 -17.97 57.62 31.10
C ASN A 33 -18.95 58.58 31.79
N ARG A 34 -18.99 58.54 33.13
CA ARG A 34 -20.08 59.14 33.90
C ARG A 34 -20.24 60.64 33.60
N PRO A 35 -21.48 61.12 33.35
CA PRO A 35 -22.77 60.43 33.53
C PRO A 35 -23.23 59.58 32.33
N SER A 36 -22.49 59.57 31.24
CA SER A 36 -22.86 58.92 29.98
C SER A 36 -22.59 57.42 29.98
N ARG A 37 -23.51 56.67 29.38
CA ARG A 37 -23.46 55.21 29.30
C ARG A 37 -24.14 54.76 28.02
N ALA A 38 -23.44 53.98 27.22
CA ALA A 38 -23.96 53.42 25.97
C ALA A 38 -23.72 51.91 25.95
N THR A 39 -24.70 51.14 25.50
CA THR A 39 -24.63 49.67 25.39
C THR A 39 -25.05 49.26 23.99
N ALA A 40 -24.26 48.42 23.34
CA ALA A 40 -24.54 47.89 22.01
C ALA A 40 -25.56 46.75 22.09
N VAL A 41 -26.82 47.08 22.41
CA VAL A 41 -27.88 46.08 22.61
C VAL A 41 -28.26 45.38 21.31
N CYS A 42 -28.12 46.06 20.16
CA CYS A 42 -28.44 45.51 18.84
C CYS A 42 -27.36 44.57 18.28
N ASP A 43 -26.14 44.60 18.83
CA ASP A 43 -24.99 43.82 18.37
C ASP A 43 -24.44 42.92 19.50
N PRO A 44 -25.24 41.96 20.01
CA PRO A 44 -24.79 41.04 21.05
C PRO A 44 -23.74 40.04 20.51
N LEU A 45 -22.78 39.67 21.37
CA LEU A 45 -21.83 38.59 21.12
C LEU A 45 -22.27 37.32 21.86
N GLN A 46 -22.56 36.26 21.12
CA GLN A 46 -22.83 34.94 21.71
C GLN A 46 -21.52 34.21 21.98
N ILE A 47 -21.23 33.91 23.25
CA ILE A 47 -20.06 33.11 23.63
C ILE A 47 -20.55 31.74 24.11
N THR A 48 -20.05 30.68 23.48
CA THR A 48 -20.33 29.30 23.90
C THR A 48 -19.07 28.64 24.41
N VAL A 49 -19.07 28.27 25.69
CA VAL A 49 -17.94 27.58 26.34
C VAL A 49 -18.23 26.08 26.39
N LYS A 50 -17.41 25.29 25.70
CA LYS A 50 -17.49 23.83 25.70
C LYS A 50 -16.33 23.24 26.49
N ASP A 51 -16.59 22.20 27.27
CA ASP A 51 -15.54 21.46 28.00
C ASP A 51 -14.76 20.49 27.09
N SER A 52 -15.32 20.16 25.92
CA SER A 52 -14.66 19.31 24.93
C SER A 52 -13.91 20.14 23.88
N PRO A 53 -12.63 19.81 23.61
CA PRO A 53 -11.86 20.51 22.59
C PRO A 53 -12.43 20.25 21.18
N PRO A 54 -12.30 21.20 20.26
CA PRO A 54 -12.69 21.00 18.87
C PRO A 54 -11.80 19.93 18.23
N ARG A 55 -12.39 19.13 17.32
CA ARG A 55 -11.62 18.15 16.56
C ARG A 55 -10.67 18.87 15.58
N PRO A 56 -9.45 18.36 15.41
CA PRO A 56 -8.57 18.88 14.36
C PRO A 56 -9.15 18.58 12.98
N ARG A 57 -8.67 19.30 11.96
CA ARG A 57 -9.03 19.14 10.56
C ARG A 57 -7.86 18.56 9.79
N ILE A 58 -8.11 17.50 9.01
CA ILE A 58 -7.10 16.89 8.13
C ILE A 58 -7.41 17.23 6.67
N GLU A 59 -6.50 17.96 6.03
CA GLU A 59 -6.55 18.33 4.62
C GLU A 59 -5.45 17.63 3.84
N ILE A 60 -5.75 17.24 2.61
CA ILE A 60 -4.79 16.59 1.72
C ILE A 60 -4.86 17.34 0.40
N SER A 61 -3.73 17.92 -0.01
CA SER A 61 -3.61 18.72 -1.22
C SER A 61 -2.71 17.99 -2.22
N GLY A 62 -3.25 17.72 -3.41
CA GLY A 62 -2.60 16.97 -4.49
C GLY A 62 -3.37 15.72 -4.88
N ASP A 63 -2.94 15.09 -5.97
CA ASP A 63 -3.60 13.91 -6.51
C ASP A 63 -3.15 12.64 -5.77
N LEU A 64 -4.13 11.85 -5.34
CA LEU A 64 -3.87 10.61 -4.60
C LEU A 64 -3.50 9.46 -5.55
N LYS A 65 -2.38 9.60 -6.25
CA LYS A 65 -1.83 8.62 -7.20
C LYS A 65 -0.40 8.22 -6.82
N GLU A 66 -0.02 6.97 -7.08
CA GLU A 66 1.36 6.49 -6.88
C GLU A 66 2.37 7.42 -7.54
N LYS A 67 3.50 7.67 -6.87
CA LYS A 67 4.60 8.56 -7.29
C LYS A 67 4.29 10.05 -7.25
N GLU A 68 3.03 10.46 -7.10
CA GLU A 68 2.68 11.84 -6.85
C GLU A 68 3.08 12.26 -5.44
N SER A 69 3.42 13.54 -5.28
CA SER A 69 3.74 14.12 -3.99
C SER A 69 2.55 14.94 -3.48
N VAL A 70 2.03 14.56 -2.33
CA VAL A 70 0.88 15.22 -1.71
C VAL A 70 1.28 15.89 -0.41
N THR A 71 0.66 17.04 -0.13
CA THR A 71 0.84 17.75 1.14
C THR A 71 -0.33 17.45 2.06
N ILE A 72 -0.04 16.80 3.19
CA ILE A 72 -1.00 16.51 4.24
C ILE A 72 -0.86 17.59 5.30
N SER A 73 -1.97 18.25 5.64
CA SER A 73 -2.06 19.29 6.65
C SER A 73 -3.01 18.84 7.76
N CYS A 74 -2.58 18.97 9.01
CA CYS A 74 -3.47 18.90 10.16
C CYS A 74 -3.52 20.25 10.87
N SER A 75 -4.71 20.75 11.13
CA SER A 75 -4.92 22.04 11.77
C SER A 75 -5.93 21.97 12.92
N ALA A 76 -5.76 22.81 13.94
CA ALA A 76 -6.71 22.95 15.04
C ALA A 76 -6.82 24.41 15.49
N SER A 77 -8.00 24.81 15.91
CA SER A 77 -8.27 26.18 16.37
C SER A 77 -7.42 26.53 17.59
N THR A 78 -6.88 27.74 17.62
CA THR A 78 -6.02 28.25 18.70
C THR A 78 -6.68 29.46 19.37
N PRO A 79 -7.73 29.24 20.18
CA PRO A 79 -8.45 30.34 20.84
C PRO A 79 -7.59 31.09 21.88
N CYS A 80 -6.52 30.45 22.37
CA CYS A 80 -5.59 31.01 23.33
C CYS A 80 -4.17 31.07 22.73
N PRO A 81 -3.74 32.18 22.12
CA PRO A 81 -2.42 32.28 21.46
C PRO A 81 -1.23 32.05 22.40
N HIS A 82 -1.36 32.41 23.68
CA HIS A 82 -0.34 32.17 24.70
C HIS A 82 -0.29 30.72 25.21
N SER A 83 -1.25 29.88 24.80
CA SER A 83 -1.33 28.47 25.20
C SER A 83 -1.89 27.64 24.04
N PRO A 84 -1.14 27.53 22.93
CA PRO A 84 -1.60 26.85 21.73
C PRO A 84 -1.71 25.34 21.95
N PRO A 85 -2.54 24.64 21.17
CA PRO A 85 -2.61 23.19 21.21
C PRO A 85 -1.31 22.55 20.69
N LYS A 86 -0.95 21.40 21.26
CA LYS A 86 0.08 20.53 20.71
C LYS A 86 -0.57 19.56 19.71
N LEU A 87 -0.20 19.67 18.44
CA LEU A 87 -0.58 18.72 17.41
C LEU A 87 0.41 17.54 17.36
N THR A 88 -0.13 16.35 17.13
CA THR A 88 0.62 15.10 16.95
C THR A 88 -0.09 14.24 15.94
N TRP A 89 0.63 13.41 15.21
CA TRP A 89 0.05 12.50 14.22
C TRP A 89 0.88 11.23 14.05
N ASN A 90 0.34 10.25 13.33
CA ASN A 90 1.02 8.98 13.07
C ASN A 90 1.91 8.97 11.81
N LEU A 91 2.26 10.15 11.26
CA LEU A 91 3.24 10.25 10.18
C LEU A 91 4.66 10.33 10.77
N GLN A 92 5.63 9.62 10.18
CA GLN A 92 7.04 9.67 10.63
C GLN A 92 7.56 11.10 10.57
N GLN A 93 8.05 11.65 11.69
CA GLN A 93 8.44 13.06 11.91
C GLN A 93 7.27 13.98 12.30
N ASP A 94 7.46 14.66 13.43
CA ASP A 94 6.64 15.79 13.86
C ASP A 94 7.20 17.06 13.18
N PRO A 95 6.57 17.57 12.10
CA PRO A 95 6.98 18.84 11.51
C PRO A 95 6.78 19.97 12.55
N PRO A 96 7.43 21.13 12.36
CA PRO A 96 7.24 22.26 13.26
C PRO A 96 5.77 22.71 13.29
N ASN A 97 5.24 22.94 14.48
CA ASN A 97 3.93 23.58 14.66
C ASN A 97 4.05 25.05 14.25
N ASN A 98 3.28 25.46 13.25
CA ASN A 98 3.16 26.86 12.87
C ASN A 98 1.81 27.41 13.35
N ILE A 99 1.83 28.62 13.90
CA ILE A 99 0.59 29.35 14.24
C ILE A 99 0.33 30.32 13.09
N GLU A 100 -0.82 30.19 12.47
CA GLU A 100 -1.29 31.03 11.37
C GLU A 100 -2.45 31.91 11.87
N GLU A 101 -2.44 33.19 11.50
CA GLU A 101 -3.57 34.10 11.70
C GLU A 101 -4.47 34.06 10.46
N ASN A 102 -5.73 33.74 10.66
CA ASN A 102 -6.74 33.64 9.62
C ASN A 102 -7.27 35.04 9.25
N PRO A 103 -7.91 35.20 8.07
CA PRO A 103 -8.50 36.49 7.65
C PRO A 103 -9.59 37.02 8.59
N ASP A 104 -10.21 36.15 9.38
CA ASP A 104 -11.20 36.47 10.42
C ASP A 104 -10.55 36.83 11.77
N GLN A 105 -9.23 37.03 11.83
CA GLN A 105 -8.42 37.32 13.02
C GLN A 105 -8.39 36.18 14.06
N THR A 106 -8.82 34.97 13.69
CA THR A 106 -8.66 33.79 14.54
C THR A 106 -7.30 33.14 14.31
N PHE A 107 -6.77 32.43 15.32
CA PHE A 107 -5.50 31.72 15.19
C PHE A 107 -5.73 30.23 15.00
N THR A 108 -4.88 29.61 14.20
CA THR A 108 -4.88 28.17 13.94
C THR A 108 -3.47 27.63 14.07
N THR A 109 -3.31 26.57 14.86
CA THR A 109 -2.06 25.80 14.86
C THR A 109 -2.15 24.75 13.78
N LYS A 110 -1.10 24.65 12.95
CA LYS A 110 -1.04 23.75 11.80
C LYS A 110 0.31 23.05 11.73
N ILE A 111 0.24 21.76 11.41
CA ILE A 111 1.36 20.94 11.01
C ILE A 111 1.13 20.45 9.59
N GLN A 112 2.20 20.39 8.79
CA GLN A 112 2.10 19.93 7.42
C GLN A 112 3.32 19.13 7.01
N LYS A 113 3.11 18.17 6.11
CA LYS A 113 4.15 17.31 5.59
C LYS A 113 3.83 16.90 4.16
N THR A 114 4.84 16.97 3.32
CA THR A 114 4.78 16.44 1.96
C THR A 114 5.33 15.02 1.96
N ILE A 115 4.60 14.08 1.38
CA ILE A 115 5.03 12.69 1.18
C ILE A 115 4.85 12.31 -0.29
N THR A 116 5.74 11.46 -0.78
CA THR A 116 5.56 10.81 -2.09
C THR A 116 4.79 9.52 -1.90
N LEU A 117 3.68 9.38 -2.63
CA LEU A 117 2.77 8.25 -2.49
C LEU A 117 3.34 6.98 -3.13
N SER A 118 2.96 5.84 -2.57
CA SER A 118 3.24 4.49 -3.06
C SER A 118 1.99 3.61 -2.92
N ASP A 119 1.98 2.44 -3.54
CA ASP A 119 0.87 1.48 -3.43
C ASP A 119 0.59 1.06 -1.97
N THR A 120 1.62 1.04 -1.12
CA THR A 120 1.49 0.70 0.31
C THR A 120 0.76 1.76 1.13
N HIS A 121 0.56 2.97 0.59
CA HIS A 121 -0.19 4.01 1.27
C HIS A 121 -1.71 3.87 1.09
N ASP A 122 -2.19 3.02 0.17
CA ASP A 122 -3.64 2.77 0.05
C ASP A 122 -4.19 2.08 1.29
N GLY A 123 -5.30 2.60 1.83
CA GLY A 123 -5.89 2.11 3.08
C GLY A 123 -5.14 2.57 4.34
N PHE A 124 -4.02 3.28 4.23
CA PHE A 124 -3.33 3.86 5.37
C PHE A 124 -4.20 4.93 6.03
N THR A 125 -4.42 4.82 7.34
CA THR A 125 -5.26 5.77 8.10
C THR A 125 -4.40 6.74 8.87
N ILE A 126 -4.44 8.01 8.46
CA ILE A 126 -3.83 9.12 9.17
C ILE A 126 -4.66 9.42 10.41
N SER A 127 -4.02 9.52 11.56
CA SER A 127 -4.60 9.99 12.80
C SER A 127 -3.87 11.27 13.22
N CYS A 128 -4.64 12.33 13.47
CA CYS A 128 -4.12 13.57 14.03
C CYS A 128 -4.83 13.89 15.34
N SER A 129 -4.06 14.20 16.37
CA SER A 129 -4.53 14.55 17.71
C SER A 129 -4.12 15.97 18.07
N ALA A 130 -5.08 16.76 18.56
CA ALA A 130 -4.89 18.09 19.10
C ALA A 130 -5.04 18.04 20.63
N THR A 131 -3.96 18.38 21.34
CA THR A 131 -3.93 18.39 22.81
C THR A 131 -3.90 19.83 23.33
N TYR A 132 -4.95 20.23 24.02
CA TYR A 132 -5.12 21.56 24.58
C TYR A 132 -4.72 21.58 26.06
N PRO A 133 -3.78 22.45 26.47
CA PRO A 133 -3.51 22.69 27.88
C PRO A 133 -4.69 23.46 28.50
N VAL A 134 -5.26 22.94 29.57
CA VAL A 134 -6.34 23.59 30.34
C VAL A 134 -5.90 23.76 31.80
N ASN A 135 -6.62 24.59 32.56
CA ASN A 135 -6.30 24.89 33.96
C ASN A 135 -4.82 25.31 34.16
N GLU A 136 -4.35 26.26 33.35
CA GLU A 136 -2.96 26.76 33.38
C GLU A 136 -1.91 25.64 33.12
N GLY A 137 -2.29 24.64 32.33
CA GLY A 137 -1.41 23.52 31.94
C GLY A 137 -1.37 22.37 32.94
N ARG A 138 -2.21 22.39 33.98
CA ARG A 138 -2.31 21.28 34.96
C ARG A 138 -3.06 20.07 34.41
N GLU A 139 -3.95 20.32 33.46
CA GLU A 139 -4.75 19.31 32.80
C GLU A 139 -4.61 19.45 31.28
N VAL A 140 -4.90 18.36 30.58
CA VAL A 140 -4.92 18.35 29.12
C VAL A 140 -6.23 17.74 28.63
N LYS A 141 -6.78 18.34 27.58
CA LYS A 141 -7.94 17.79 26.88
C LYS A 141 -7.52 17.52 25.44
N THR A 142 -7.85 16.34 24.92
CA THR A 142 -7.42 15.92 23.59
C THR A 142 -8.63 15.62 22.72
N ALA A 143 -8.54 15.99 21.44
CA ALA A 143 -9.43 15.54 20.39
C ALA A 143 -8.62 14.92 19.25
N GLU A 144 -9.19 13.92 18.59
CA GLU A 144 -8.56 13.19 17.49
C GLU A 144 -9.47 13.22 16.26
N GLU A 145 -8.85 13.29 15.08
CA GLU A 145 -9.48 13.10 13.78
C GLU A 145 -8.71 12.05 12.98
N ARG A 146 -9.42 11.27 12.15
CA ARG A 146 -8.83 10.22 11.32
C ARG A 146 -9.26 10.34 9.87
N LYS A 147 -8.33 10.10 8.95
CA LYS A 147 -8.59 10.11 7.51
C LYS A 147 -7.82 9.00 6.80
N THR A 148 -8.54 8.13 6.08
CA THR A 148 -7.96 7.04 5.32
C THR A 148 -7.58 7.51 3.92
N LEU A 149 -6.35 7.19 3.50
CA LEU A 149 -5.85 7.46 2.16
C LEU A 149 -6.44 6.46 1.17
N ASN A 150 -6.87 6.99 0.02
CA ASN A 150 -7.39 6.23 -1.11
C ASN A 150 -6.47 6.47 -2.29
N VAL A 151 -5.40 5.68 -2.42
CA VAL A 151 -4.30 5.91 -3.38
C VAL A 151 -4.51 5.02 -4.59
N SER A 152 -4.54 5.62 -5.77
CA SER A 152 -4.64 4.91 -7.05
C SER A 152 -3.25 4.52 -7.55
N TYR A 153 -3.07 3.26 -7.97
CA TYR A 153 -1.79 2.70 -8.43
C TYR A 153 -2.02 1.65 -9.53
N ALA A 154 -1.04 1.53 -10.44
CA ALA A 154 -1.03 0.53 -11.50
C ALA A 154 -0.92 -0.89 -10.92
N PRO A 155 -1.28 -1.96 -11.64
CA PRO A 155 -1.25 -3.32 -11.13
C PRO A 155 0.11 -3.72 -10.53
N LYS A 156 0.10 -4.31 -9.33
CA LYS A 156 1.27 -4.77 -8.58
C LYS A 156 1.07 -6.19 -8.09
N ASN A 157 2.18 -6.91 -7.91
CA ASN A 157 2.20 -8.28 -7.43
C ASN A 157 1.27 -9.19 -8.25
N THR A 158 1.27 -8.98 -9.58
CA THR A 158 0.56 -9.86 -10.50
C THR A 158 1.13 -11.28 -10.35
N SER A 159 0.26 -12.27 -10.33
CA SER A 159 0.61 -13.68 -10.14
C SER A 159 -0.36 -14.57 -10.89
N VAL A 160 0.14 -15.72 -11.31
CA VAL A 160 -0.65 -16.75 -11.98
C VAL A 160 -0.65 -18.01 -11.15
N SER A 161 -1.83 -18.60 -10.98
CA SER A 161 -2.03 -19.92 -10.38
C SER A 161 -2.53 -20.90 -11.41
N ILE A 162 -2.15 -22.17 -11.27
CA ILE A 162 -2.45 -23.25 -12.21
C ILE A 162 -3.13 -24.42 -11.49
N SER A 163 -4.19 -24.95 -12.09
CA SER A 163 -4.92 -26.12 -11.58
C SER A 163 -5.26 -27.09 -12.73
N PRO A 164 -4.86 -28.37 -12.66
CA PRO A 164 -4.04 -28.98 -11.62
C PRO A 164 -2.58 -28.48 -11.65
N SER A 165 -1.95 -28.35 -10.49
CA SER A 165 -0.54 -28.00 -10.38
C SER A 165 0.36 -29.21 -10.65
N GLY A 166 1.48 -29.03 -11.35
CA GLY A 166 2.49 -30.07 -11.57
C GLY A 166 2.50 -30.61 -13.00
N LEU A 167 2.82 -31.90 -13.17
CA LEU A 167 2.84 -32.55 -14.48
C LEU A 167 1.42 -32.91 -14.91
N VAL A 168 1.01 -32.44 -16.08
CA VAL A 168 -0.34 -32.66 -16.63
C VAL A 168 -0.30 -33.76 -17.69
N SER A 169 -1.31 -34.62 -17.72
CA SER A 169 -1.48 -35.64 -18.77
C SER A 169 -2.19 -35.08 -19.99
N ALA A 170 -1.92 -35.63 -21.17
CA ALA A 170 -2.69 -35.29 -22.36
C ALA A 170 -4.17 -35.67 -22.16
N GLY A 171 -5.07 -34.79 -22.62
CA GLY A 171 -6.52 -34.89 -22.45
C GLY A 171 -7.06 -34.29 -21.15
N SER A 172 -6.18 -33.82 -20.24
CA SER A 172 -6.60 -33.13 -19.02
C SER A 172 -6.90 -31.66 -19.28
N TRP A 173 -7.87 -31.14 -18.54
CA TRP A 173 -8.16 -29.70 -18.48
C TRP A 173 -7.21 -29.00 -17.51
N VAL A 174 -6.71 -27.85 -17.94
CA VAL A 174 -5.91 -26.92 -17.14
C VAL A 174 -6.68 -25.61 -17.02
N ASN A 175 -6.74 -25.08 -15.81
CA ASN A 175 -7.26 -23.76 -15.51
C ASN A 175 -6.13 -22.87 -14.98
N LEU A 176 -5.91 -21.75 -15.65
CA LEU A 176 -5.01 -20.69 -15.24
C LEU A 176 -5.83 -19.56 -14.63
N THR A 177 -5.38 -19.00 -13.50
CA THR A 177 -6.06 -17.88 -12.85
C THR A 177 -5.06 -16.80 -12.50
N CYS A 178 -5.35 -15.58 -12.95
CA CYS A 178 -4.49 -14.42 -12.76
C CYS A 178 -5.03 -13.55 -11.62
N SER A 179 -4.12 -13.01 -10.81
CA SER A 179 -4.47 -12.15 -9.68
C SER A 179 -3.47 -11.01 -9.60
N SER A 180 -3.95 -9.79 -9.39
CA SER A 180 -3.11 -8.60 -9.23
C SER A 180 -3.74 -7.63 -8.24
N ARG A 181 -2.92 -6.90 -7.47
CA ARG A 181 -3.38 -5.76 -6.66
C ARG A 181 -3.37 -4.52 -7.54
N ALA A 182 -4.52 -3.89 -7.73
CA ALA A 182 -4.61 -2.66 -8.51
C ALA A 182 -5.71 -1.75 -7.95
N LYS A 183 -5.55 -0.45 -8.15
CA LYS A 183 -6.60 0.52 -7.84
C LYS A 183 -6.56 1.67 -8.84
N PRO A 184 -7.57 1.82 -9.71
CA PRO A 184 -8.77 1.00 -9.88
C PRO A 184 -8.53 -0.49 -10.20
N PRO A 185 -9.56 -1.36 -10.07
CA PRO A 185 -9.44 -2.80 -10.32
C PRO A 185 -8.83 -3.12 -11.70
N ALA A 186 -8.01 -4.16 -11.77
CA ALA A 186 -7.35 -4.56 -13.01
C ALA A 186 -8.26 -5.37 -13.93
N ASN A 187 -8.05 -5.20 -15.23
CA ASN A 187 -8.50 -6.10 -16.29
C ASN A 187 -7.39 -7.10 -16.62
N PHE A 188 -7.77 -8.29 -17.06
CA PHE A 188 -6.83 -9.38 -17.34
C PHE A 188 -6.97 -9.87 -18.77
N SER A 189 -5.83 -10.06 -19.45
CA SER A 189 -5.75 -10.62 -20.79
C SER A 189 -4.74 -11.76 -20.81
N TRP A 190 -5.13 -12.88 -21.41
CA TRP A 190 -4.31 -14.09 -21.52
C TRP A 190 -3.76 -14.24 -22.92
N PHE A 191 -2.50 -14.65 -22.97
CA PHE A 191 -1.79 -14.91 -24.20
C PHE A 191 -1.07 -16.25 -24.13
N LYS A 192 -1.01 -16.90 -25.28
CA LYS A 192 -0.21 -18.10 -25.51
C LYS A 192 1.00 -17.70 -26.35
N ASN A 193 2.19 -17.95 -25.83
CA ASN A 193 3.44 -17.73 -26.57
C ASN A 193 3.60 -18.84 -27.60
N SER A 194 3.61 -18.48 -28.89
CA SER A 194 3.81 -19.40 -30.01
C SER A 194 5.03 -18.99 -30.82
N LYS A 195 5.61 -19.94 -31.57
CA LYS A 195 6.75 -19.66 -32.48
C LYS A 195 6.42 -18.61 -33.54
N ASP A 196 5.15 -18.47 -33.89
CA ASP A 196 4.64 -17.51 -34.88
C ASP A 196 4.20 -16.17 -34.24
N GLY A 197 4.41 -15.98 -32.93
CA GLY A 197 4.04 -14.79 -32.17
C GLY A 197 3.02 -15.07 -31.05
N ASP A 198 2.77 -14.05 -30.23
CA ASP A 198 1.82 -14.16 -29.11
C ASP A 198 0.37 -14.16 -29.60
N ILE A 199 -0.42 -15.13 -29.12
CA ILE A 199 -1.82 -15.31 -29.49
C ILE A 199 -2.69 -14.96 -28.29
N SER A 200 -3.59 -13.98 -28.43
CA SER A 200 -4.60 -13.69 -27.41
C SER A 200 -5.61 -14.83 -27.32
N VAL A 201 -5.83 -15.35 -26.11
CA VAL A 201 -6.69 -16.52 -25.86
C VAL A 201 -7.87 -16.25 -24.93
N ALA A 202 -7.82 -15.20 -24.10
CA ALA A 202 -8.95 -14.77 -23.25
C ALA A 202 -8.77 -13.34 -22.72
N GLU A 203 -9.89 -12.71 -22.32
CA GLU A 203 -9.94 -11.40 -21.65
C GLU A 203 -10.70 -11.50 -20.31
N GLU A 204 -10.34 -12.50 -19.51
CA GLU A 204 -11.00 -12.81 -18.23
C GLU A 204 -9.97 -13.14 -17.14
N VAL A 205 -10.43 -13.19 -15.88
CA VAL A 205 -9.60 -13.54 -14.71
C VAL A 205 -9.02 -14.96 -14.84
N PHE A 206 -9.75 -15.87 -15.50
CA PHE A 206 -9.36 -17.26 -15.69
C PHE A 206 -9.30 -17.64 -17.17
N TYR A 207 -8.43 -18.59 -17.51
CA TYR A 207 -8.33 -19.18 -18.83
C TYR A 207 -8.22 -20.70 -18.70
N SER A 208 -9.12 -21.43 -19.37
CA SER A 208 -9.18 -22.88 -19.31
C SER A 208 -8.99 -23.50 -20.69
N PHE A 209 -8.14 -24.52 -20.78
CA PHE A 209 -7.88 -25.22 -22.03
C PHE A 209 -7.61 -26.71 -21.80
N ASN A 210 -7.76 -27.50 -22.87
CA ASN A 210 -7.47 -28.93 -22.87
C ASN A 210 -6.06 -29.19 -23.44
N VAL A 211 -5.27 -30.01 -22.75
CA VAL A 211 -3.91 -30.38 -23.18
C VAL A 211 -3.98 -31.41 -24.30
N THR A 212 -3.80 -30.99 -25.55
CA THR A 212 -3.97 -31.87 -26.72
C THR A 212 -2.69 -32.54 -27.22
N ASN A 213 -1.53 -31.88 -27.14
CA ASN A 213 -0.28 -32.40 -27.72
C ASN A 213 0.87 -32.45 -26.71
N VAL A 214 1.62 -33.57 -26.68
CA VAL A 214 2.66 -33.87 -25.67
C VAL A 214 3.99 -33.18 -26.00
N THR A 215 4.12 -32.61 -27.20
CA THR A 215 5.39 -32.15 -27.77
C THR A 215 5.75 -30.71 -27.43
N ASP A 216 4.80 -29.89 -26.97
CA ASP A 216 5.04 -28.47 -26.77
C ASP A 216 4.92 -28.13 -25.27
N ILE A 217 6.05 -27.72 -24.68
CA ILE A 217 6.03 -26.95 -23.44
C ILE A 217 5.46 -25.60 -23.83
N GLU A 218 4.21 -25.34 -23.46
CA GLU A 218 3.52 -24.10 -23.81
C GLU A 218 3.63 -23.12 -22.65
N ASP A 219 4.16 -21.94 -22.97
CA ASP A 219 4.21 -20.80 -22.05
C ASP A 219 2.98 -19.93 -22.28
N TYR A 220 2.25 -19.71 -21.21
CA TYR A 220 1.13 -18.78 -21.16
C TYR A 220 1.53 -17.58 -20.32
N TYR A 221 1.02 -16.41 -20.66
CA TYR A 221 1.19 -15.26 -19.78
C TYR A 221 -0.10 -14.48 -19.63
N CYS A 222 -0.23 -13.86 -18.47
CA CYS A 222 -1.32 -12.96 -18.15
C CYS A 222 -0.78 -11.53 -18.09
N VAL A 223 -1.51 -10.61 -18.71
CA VAL A 223 -1.29 -9.18 -18.61
C VAL A 223 -2.39 -8.59 -17.74
N ALA A 224 -2.00 -7.93 -16.65
CA ALA A 224 -2.92 -7.15 -15.81
C ALA A 224 -2.75 -5.66 -16.11
N THR A 225 -3.83 -4.97 -16.44
CA THR A 225 -3.84 -3.52 -16.74
C THR A 225 -4.95 -2.81 -15.99
N ASN A 226 -4.78 -1.51 -15.72
CA ASN A 226 -5.88 -0.63 -15.32
C ASN A 226 -5.78 0.70 -16.07
N ASP A 227 -6.72 1.60 -15.80
CA ASP A 227 -6.81 2.94 -16.41
C ASP A 227 -5.62 3.86 -16.10
N LEU A 228 -4.75 3.49 -15.15
CA LEU A 228 -3.53 4.23 -14.84
C LEU A 228 -2.33 3.72 -15.63
N ASP A 229 -2.44 2.53 -16.22
CA ASP A 229 -1.38 1.90 -16.99
C ASP A 229 -1.40 2.42 -18.42
N ASN A 230 -0.22 2.66 -19.00
CA ASN A 230 -0.14 2.87 -20.43
C ASN A 230 -0.30 1.50 -21.12
N PRO A 231 -0.99 1.38 -22.27
CA PRO A 231 -1.21 0.10 -22.93
C PRO A 231 0.07 -0.69 -23.28
N GLU A 232 1.23 -0.02 -23.30
CA GLU A 232 2.53 -0.61 -23.60
C GLU A 232 3.30 -1.14 -22.38
N PHE A 233 2.84 -0.90 -21.14
CA PHE A 233 3.60 -1.20 -19.90
C PHE A 233 2.88 -2.13 -18.91
N GLY A 234 1.94 -2.95 -19.38
CA GLY A 234 1.27 -3.96 -18.56
C GLY A 234 2.27 -4.89 -17.86
N VAL A 235 1.88 -5.41 -16.69
CA VAL A 235 2.71 -6.38 -15.96
C VAL A 235 2.41 -7.78 -16.47
N ASP A 236 3.36 -8.36 -17.19
CA ASP A 236 3.25 -9.71 -17.74
C ASP A 236 3.81 -10.75 -16.77
N VAL A 237 3.05 -11.82 -16.53
CA VAL A 237 3.50 -12.95 -15.71
C VAL A 237 3.34 -14.25 -16.47
N TYR A 238 4.47 -14.93 -16.66
CA TYR A 238 4.55 -16.19 -17.40
C TYR A 238 4.29 -17.40 -16.49
N VAL A 239 3.63 -18.41 -17.06
CA VAL A 239 3.44 -19.73 -16.48
C VAL A 239 3.72 -20.80 -17.53
N THR A 240 4.56 -21.76 -17.16
CA THR A 240 4.93 -22.89 -18.01
C THR A 240 4.15 -24.13 -17.61
N VAL A 241 3.45 -24.75 -18.58
CA VAL A 241 2.74 -26.02 -18.36
C VAL A 241 3.62 -27.19 -18.76
N LYS A 242 3.93 -28.09 -17.81
CA LYS A 242 4.77 -29.28 -18.05
C LYS A 242 3.92 -30.54 -18.23
N ILE A 243 4.21 -31.31 -19.28
CA ILE A 243 3.43 -32.50 -19.65
C ILE A 243 4.18 -33.79 -19.30
N LEU A 244 3.47 -34.78 -18.74
CA LEU A 244 4.05 -36.01 -18.18
C LEU A 244 4.73 -36.92 -19.23
N GLY A 245 4.25 -36.89 -20.48
CA GLY A 245 4.70 -37.83 -21.52
C GLY A 245 6.16 -37.67 -21.98
N ILE A 246 6.76 -36.49 -21.80
CA ILE A 246 8.17 -36.23 -22.19
C ILE A 246 9.13 -36.99 -21.26
N LEU A 247 8.90 -36.97 -19.94
CA LEU A 247 9.78 -37.60 -18.96
C LEU A 247 9.78 -39.12 -19.10
N THR A 248 8.62 -39.73 -19.33
CA THR A 248 8.50 -41.17 -19.51
C THR A 248 9.16 -41.63 -20.82
N LEU A 249 8.98 -40.90 -21.92
CA LEU A 249 9.63 -41.22 -23.21
C LEU A 249 11.16 -41.14 -23.12
N TYR A 250 11.69 -40.07 -22.52
CA TYR A 250 13.14 -39.91 -22.32
C TYR A 250 13.73 -41.03 -21.46
N SER A 251 13.03 -41.38 -20.38
CA SER A 251 13.42 -42.48 -19.50
C SER A 251 13.41 -43.82 -20.23
N THR A 252 12.37 -44.09 -21.03
CA THR A 252 12.28 -45.34 -21.81
C THR A 252 13.33 -45.42 -22.92
N LEU A 253 13.68 -44.31 -23.58
CA LEU A 253 14.74 -44.26 -24.58
C LEU A 253 16.12 -44.53 -23.98
N ILE A 254 16.43 -43.93 -22.83
CA ILE A 254 17.68 -44.19 -22.10
C ILE A 254 17.76 -45.67 -21.68
N ILE A 255 16.68 -46.22 -21.11
CA ILE A 255 16.62 -47.63 -20.72
C ILE A 255 16.83 -48.53 -21.95
N PHE A 256 16.21 -48.21 -23.08
CA PHE A 256 16.33 -48.98 -24.32
C PHE A 256 17.75 -48.88 -24.92
N GLU A 257 18.39 -47.72 -24.91
CA GLU A 257 19.79 -47.56 -25.29
C GLU A 257 20.73 -48.36 -24.39
N CYS A 258 20.53 -48.29 -23.07
CA CYS A 258 21.30 -49.09 -22.11
C CYS A 258 21.13 -50.60 -22.36
N TRP A 259 19.91 -51.03 -22.68
CA TRP A 259 19.60 -52.43 -22.98
C TRP A 259 20.23 -52.89 -24.31
N LEU A 260 20.21 -52.04 -25.35
CA LEU A 260 20.89 -52.28 -26.62
C LEU A 260 22.42 -52.37 -26.45
N ARG A 261 23.03 -51.46 -25.68
CA ARG A 261 24.46 -51.52 -25.35
C ARG A 261 24.82 -52.81 -24.62
N SER A 262 23.98 -53.25 -23.68
CA SER A 262 24.19 -54.50 -22.94
C SER A 262 24.07 -55.74 -23.85
N ARG A 263 23.14 -55.75 -24.82
CA ARG A 263 23.02 -56.84 -25.80
C ARG A 263 24.18 -56.90 -26.79
N CYS A 264 24.73 -55.76 -27.22
CA CYS A 264 25.87 -55.73 -28.15
C CYS A 264 27.18 -56.26 -27.53
N CYS A 265 27.29 -56.27 -26.20
CA CYS A 265 28.44 -56.87 -25.50
C CYS A 265 28.35 -58.41 -25.34
N ASN A 266 27.19 -59.02 -25.61
CA ASN A 266 26.98 -60.47 -25.48
C ASN A 266 26.98 -61.16 -26.86
N LYS A 267 28.13 -61.17 -27.55
CA LYS A 267 28.42 -62.21 -28.55
C LYS A 267 29.22 -63.33 -27.86
N PRO A 268 28.74 -64.58 -27.83
CA PRO A 268 29.50 -65.68 -27.25
C PRO A 268 30.66 -66.05 -28.17
N VAL A 269 31.87 -65.96 -27.64
CA VAL A 269 33.05 -66.63 -28.19
C VAL A 269 32.86 -68.13 -27.95
N LYS A 270 33.00 -68.95 -29.00
CA LYS A 270 32.98 -70.42 -28.89
C LYS A 270 34.33 -70.89 -28.35
N ASP A 271 34.30 -71.63 -27.25
CA ASP A 271 35.46 -72.34 -26.70
C ASP A 271 35.85 -73.56 -27.57
N ALA A 272 37.15 -73.74 -27.73
CA ALA A 272 37.77 -75.01 -28.08
C ALA A 272 39.18 -75.08 -27.47
N GLY A 273 39.44 -76.11 -26.65
CA GLY A 273 40.78 -76.66 -26.42
C GLY A 273 41.41 -76.37 -25.07
N GLU A 274 41.42 -77.40 -24.24
CA GLU A 274 42.07 -77.59 -22.94
C GLU A 274 43.60 -77.81 -23.08
N GLU A 275 44.42 -77.24 -22.18
CA GLU A 275 45.38 -77.95 -21.29
C GLU A 275 46.36 -76.99 -20.60
N ASP A 276 46.27 -77.02 -19.26
CA ASP A 276 47.33 -77.24 -18.27
C ASP A 276 48.52 -76.27 -18.03
N TYR A 277 48.82 -76.17 -16.73
CA TYR A 277 50.10 -75.92 -16.07
C TYR A 277 50.52 -74.52 -15.56
N VAL A 278 50.68 -74.51 -14.23
CA VAL A 278 51.66 -73.80 -13.36
C VAL A 278 51.17 -72.61 -12.52
N ASN A 279 50.98 -72.91 -11.23
CA ASN A 279 51.13 -71.99 -10.09
C ASN A 279 52.52 -71.34 -10.01
N ARG A 280 52.61 -70.03 -9.82
CA ARG A 280 53.69 -69.37 -9.05
C ARG A 280 53.22 -68.09 -8.34
N VAL A 281 52.78 -68.31 -7.09
CA VAL A 281 53.27 -67.70 -5.83
C VAL A 281 54.39 -66.64 -5.92
N ILE A 282 54.10 -65.51 -5.23
CA ILE A 282 54.94 -64.51 -4.53
C ILE A 282 55.70 -63.46 -5.36
N GLU A 283 55.31 -62.18 -5.18
CA GLU A 283 56.16 -61.21 -4.44
C GLU A 283 55.33 -60.04 -3.86
N ILE A 284 55.83 -59.52 -2.75
CA ILE A 284 55.22 -58.64 -1.75
C ILE A 284 55.88 -57.24 -1.84
N GLN A 285 55.12 -56.20 -1.43
CA GLN A 285 55.58 -54.88 -0.96
C GLN A 285 56.28 -53.94 -1.97
N ALA A 286 56.41 -52.65 -1.71
CA ALA A 286 55.58 -51.63 -1.07
C ALA A 286 56.32 -50.32 -1.33
N SER A 287 55.58 -49.27 -1.67
CA SER A 287 55.75 -47.89 -1.19
C SER A 287 54.58 -47.06 -1.73
#